data_AF-A0A8T5PRL1-F1
#
_entry.id   AF-A0A8T5PRL1-F1
#
_cell.length_a   1.000
_cell.length_b   1.000
_cell.length_c   1.000
_cell.angle_alpha   90.00
_cell.angle_beta   90.00
_cell.angle_gamma   90.00
#
_symmetry.space_group_name_H-M   'P 1'
#
loop_
_entity.id
_entity.type
_entity.pdbx_description
1 polymer ?
#
loop_
_entity_poly.entity_id
_entity_poly.type
_entity_poly.pdbx_seq_one_letter_code
_entity_poly.pdbx_strand_id
1 'polypeptide(L)'
;MIKRGFVWILMVFLLVSSVLAYDLSDFPNIFLGNKATIVIGSAAKAEDMAGAINVAVTLVQNGVKIESRLDKDIEDIHAQNLVVVGGPCINSVAARLMEYPENCLEGFEIGKGKIKLYEYDNGGSALFLAGMTAFDTRMATSAITYYQDTDLFGNEMEVLEPSASNILIRTLG
;
A
#
# COMPACT_ATOMS: atom_id res chain seq x y z
N MET A 1 26.82 46.99 14.12
CA MET A 1 25.34 47.08 14.15
C MET A 1 24.65 46.00 13.28
N ILE A 2 25.21 44.78 13.15
CA ILE A 2 24.78 43.77 12.14
C ILE A 2 24.17 42.49 12.79
N LYS A 3 24.00 42.44 14.11
CA LYS A 3 23.77 41.16 14.82
C LYS A 3 22.31 40.72 15.02
N ARG A 4 21.29 41.49 14.61
CA ARG A 4 19.88 41.16 14.89
C ARG A 4 19.06 40.69 13.68
N GLY A 5 19.40 41.15 12.46
CA GLY A 5 18.70 40.72 11.23
C GLY A 5 19.14 39.34 10.71
N PHE A 6 20.41 38.99 10.90
CA PHE A 6 20.97 37.74 10.39
C PHE A 6 20.46 36.49 11.13
N VAL A 7 20.14 36.63 12.42
CA VAL A 7 19.62 35.52 13.25
C VAL A 7 18.18 35.14 12.84
N TRP A 8 17.37 36.11 12.42
CA TRP A 8 16.01 35.84 11.95
C TRP A 8 15.97 35.10 10.62
N ILE A 9 16.90 35.41 9.70
CA ILE A 9 17.02 34.69 8.42
C ILE A 9 17.51 33.25 8.63
N LEU A 10 18.40 33.02 9.59
CA LEU A 10 18.88 31.68 9.93
C LEU A 10 17.80 30.81 10.63
N MET A 11 16.88 31.43 11.38
CA MET A 11 15.81 30.73 12.10
C MET A 11 14.62 30.37 11.20
N VAL A 12 14.38 31.15 10.14
CA VAL A 12 13.36 30.85 9.12
C VAL A 12 13.82 29.73 8.17
N PHE A 13 15.13 29.56 8.00
CA PHE A 13 15.70 28.50 7.15
C PHE A 13 15.72 27.11 7.82
N LEU A 14 15.43 27.02 9.12
CA LEU A 14 15.51 25.79 9.93
C LEU A 14 14.15 25.08 10.14
N LEU A 15 13.07 25.58 9.52
CA LEU A 15 11.74 24.97 9.54
C LEU A 15 11.31 24.43 8.16
N VAL A 16 12.27 24.17 7.27
CA VAL A 16 12.01 23.34 6.10
C VAL A 16 12.06 21.89 6.61
N SER A 17 10.99 21.48 7.28
CA SER A 17 10.72 20.07 7.54
C SER A 17 10.74 19.39 6.18
N SER A 18 11.80 18.63 5.89
CA SER A 18 11.87 17.78 4.71
C SER A 18 10.79 16.72 4.86
N VAL A 19 9.61 17.00 4.33
CA VAL A 19 8.58 15.99 4.08
C VAL A 19 9.20 15.04 3.08
N LEU A 20 9.62 13.86 3.56
CA LEU A 20 9.97 12.75 2.68
C LEU A 20 8.65 12.21 2.15
N ALA A 21 8.29 12.61 0.94
CA ALA A 21 7.24 11.92 0.20
C ALA A 21 7.80 10.56 -0.21
N TYR A 22 7.13 9.50 0.23
CA TYR A 22 7.42 8.13 -0.16
C TYR A 22 6.80 7.85 -1.53
N ASP A 23 7.50 7.04 -2.31
CA ASP A 23 7.03 6.59 -3.61
C ASP A 23 6.87 5.06 -3.61
N LEU A 24 5.99 4.51 -4.44
CA LEU A 24 5.86 3.05 -4.59
C LEU A 24 7.16 2.39 -5.04
N SER A 25 8.05 3.13 -5.73
CA SER A 25 9.42 2.69 -6.05
C SER A 25 10.30 2.46 -4.81
N ASP A 26 9.95 3.06 -3.66
CA ASP A 26 10.64 2.82 -2.40
C ASP A 26 10.17 1.53 -1.70
N PHE A 27 9.20 0.78 -2.25
CA PHE A 27 8.80 -0.50 -1.66
C PHE A 27 9.96 -1.53 -1.73
N PRO A 28 10.19 -2.33 -0.67
CA PRO A 28 9.51 -2.39 0.64
C PRO A 28 10.12 -1.46 1.70
N ASN A 29 11.10 -0.63 1.33
CA ASN A 29 11.86 0.21 2.25
C ASN A 29 11.00 1.23 3.01
N ILE A 30 9.85 1.63 2.46
CA ILE A 30 8.83 2.44 3.14
C ILE A 30 8.43 1.87 4.51
N PHE A 31 8.56 0.55 4.73
CA PHE A 31 8.22 -0.10 5.99
C PHE A 31 9.44 -0.49 6.84
N LEU A 32 10.67 -0.27 6.37
CA LEU A 32 11.87 -0.65 7.13
C LEU A 32 12.02 0.17 8.41
N GLY A 33 12.50 -0.48 9.47
CA GLY A 33 12.68 0.15 10.79
C GLY A 33 11.40 0.26 11.63
N ASN A 34 10.21 0.14 11.01
CA ASN A 34 8.92 0.17 11.67
C ASN A 34 8.17 -1.17 11.50
N LYS A 35 7.18 -1.44 12.37
CA LYS A 35 6.30 -2.60 12.21
C LYS A 35 5.21 -2.28 11.19
N ALA A 36 4.95 -3.16 10.24
CA ALA A 36 3.82 -3.08 9.32
C ALA A 36 2.71 -4.06 9.74
N THR A 37 1.47 -3.58 9.82
CA THR A 37 0.31 -4.41 10.15
C THR A 37 -0.43 -4.78 8.87
N ILE A 38 -0.44 -6.07 8.53
CA ILE A 38 -1.22 -6.60 7.42
C ILE A 38 -2.68 -6.68 7.86
N VAL A 39 -3.55 -5.95 7.17
CA VAL A 39 -4.97 -5.86 7.48
C VAL A 39 -5.78 -6.60 6.42
N ILE A 40 -6.56 -7.57 6.86
CA ILE A 40 -7.43 -8.37 6.02
C ILE A 40 -8.88 -8.14 6.44
N GLY A 41 -9.77 -7.98 5.47
CA GLY A 41 -11.20 -7.86 5.75
C GLY A 41 -11.75 -9.12 6.42
N SER A 42 -12.56 -8.97 7.47
CA SER A 42 -13.22 -10.11 8.13
C SER A 42 -14.18 -10.90 7.23
N ALA A 43 -14.58 -10.33 6.10
CA ALA A 43 -15.35 -10.99 5.04
C ALA A 43 -14.53 -11.20 3.74
N ALA A 44 -13.19 -11.16 3.82
CA ALA A 44 -12.30 -11.36 2.69
C ALA A 44 -12.46 -12.77 2.10
N LYS A 45 -12.30 -12.88 0.78
CA LYS A 45 -12.30 -14.17 0.08
C LYS A 45 -10.93 -14.83 0.19
N ALA A 46 -10.85 -16.12 -0.13
CA ALA A 46 -9.62 -16.91 0.01
C ALA A 46 -8.47 -16.33 -0.83
N GLU A 47 -8.77 -15.75 -1.98
CA GLU A 47 -7.78 -15.14 -2.87
C GLU A 47 -7.18 -13.86 -2.28
N ASP A 48 -7.99 -13.05 -1.58
CA ASP A 48 -7.48 -11.89 -0.83
C ASP A 48 -6.53 -12.33 0.29
N MET A 49 -6.88 -13.41 1.00
CA MET A 49 -6.02 -13.98 2.05
C MET A 49 -4.70 -14.51 1.49
N ALA A 50 -4.75 -15.23 0.37
CA ALA A 50 -3.54 -15.74 -0.30
C ALA A 50 -2.64 -14.58 -0.78
N GLY A 51 -3.24 -13.53 -1.35
CA GLY A 51 -2.53 -12.31 -1.72
C GLY A 51 -1.86 -11.63 -0.52
N ALA A 52 -2.60 -11.46 0.58
CA ALA A 52 -2.07 -10.86 1.81
C ALA A 52 -0.90 -11.67 2.40
N ILE A 53 -0.98 -13.01 2.38
CA ILE A 53 0.10 -13.89 2.83
C ILE A 53 1.35 -13.70 1.96
N ASN A 54 1.20 -13.61 0.63
CA ASN A 54 2.34 -13.41 -0.25
C ASN A 54 3.03 -12.07 0.02
N VAL A 55 2.27 -10.99 0.19
CA VAL A 55 2.84 -9.67 0.56
C VAL A 55 3.52 -9.72 1.93
N ALA A 56 2.91 -10.38 2.91
CA ALA A 56 3.48 -10.58 4.23
C ALA A 56 4.84 -11.31 4.17
N VAL A 57 4.93 -12.38 3.38
CA VAL A 57 6.17 -13.13 3.15
C VAL A 57 7.22 -12.23 2.49
N THR A 58 6.86 -11.48 1.44
CA THR A 58 7.77 -10.54 0.78
C THR A 58 8.34 -9.54 1.78
N LEU A 59 7.52 -8.95 2.63
CA LEU A 59 7.95 -7.97 3.64
C LEU A 59 8.93 -8.59 4.65
N VAL A 60 8.61 -9.78 5.17
CA VAL A 60 9.49 -10.49 6.13
C VAL A 60 10.83 -10.85 5.47
N GLN A 61 10.83 -11.30 4.22
CA GLN A 61 12.06 -11.60 3.48
C GLN A 61 12.96 -10.38 3.27
N ASN A 62 12.37 -9.19 3.23
CA ASN A 62 13.10 -7.92 3.13
C ASN A 62 13.38 -7.28 4.51
N GLY A 63 13.17 -8.00 5.62
CA GLY A 63 13.53 -7.54 6.96
C GLY A 63 12.51 -6.62 7.64
N VAL A 64 11.32 -6.47 7.07
CA VAL A 64 10.22 -5.72 7.69
C VAL A 64 9.59 -6.57 8.79
N LYS A 65 9.40 -5.99 9.98
CA LYS A 65 8.64 -6.65 11.06
C LYS A 65 7.16 -6.54 10.75
N ILE A 66 6.45 -7.66 10.77
CA ILE A 66 5.02 -7.67 10.50
C ILE A 66 4.20 -8.22 11.67
N GLU A 67 2.94 -7.82 11.71
CA GLU A 67 1.86 -8.57 12.34
C GLU A 67 0.64 -8.61 11.42
N SER A 68 -0.31 -9.50 11.66
CA SER A 68 -1.57 -9.52 10.92
C SER A 68 -2.75 -9.31 11.87
N ARG A 69 -3.75 -8.56 11.40
CA ARG A 69 -4.99 -8.28 12.13
C ARG A 69 -6.19 -8.25 11.18
N LEU A 70 -7.38 -8.49 11.74
CA LEU A 70 -8.61 -8.23 11.00
C LEU A 70 -8.88 -6.72 10.95
N ASP A 71 -9.57 -6.29 9.91
CA ASP A 71 -9.99 -4.90 9.73
C ASP A 71 -10.73 -4.33 10.96
N LYS A 72 -11.55 -5.16 11.62
CA LYS A 72 -12.31 -4.80 12.82
C LYS A 72 -11.45 -4.60 14.07
N ASP A 73 -10.22 -5.12 14.09
CA ASP A 73 -9.31 -4.99 15.23
C ASP A 73 -8.45 -3.72 15.14
N ILE A 74 -8.61 -2.93 14.08
CA ILE A 74 -7.88 -1.67 13.88
C ILE A 74 -8.73 -0.51 14.36
N GLU A 75 -8.38 0.06 15.51
CA GLU A 75 -9.08 1.23 16.06
C GLU A 75 -8.66 2.52 15.35
N ASP A 76 -7.35 2.77 15.27
CA ASP A 76 -6.75 3.95 14.63
C ASP A 76 -5.87 3.52 13.45
N ILE A 77 -6.19 4.03 12.26
CA ILE A 77 -5.44 3.74 11.04
C ILE A 77 -4.12 4.52 10.95
N HIS A 78 -3.98 5.63 11.68
CA HIS A 78 -2.80 6.49 11.66
C HIS A 78 -1.77 6.10 12.73
N ALA A 79 -2.13 5.27 13.71
CA ALA A 79 -1.24 4.85 14.79
C ALA A 79 -0.14 3.86 14.37
N GLN A 80 -0.23 3.30 13.17
CA GLN A 80 0.65 2.24 12.70
C GLN A 80 0.74 2.22 11.17
N ASN A 81 1.81 1.63 10.64
CA ASN A 81 1.91 1.38 9.21
C ASN A 81 1.02 0.22 8.83
N LEU A 82 0.30 0.35 7.71
CA LEU A 82 -0.67 -0.64 7.28
C LEU A 82 -0.35 -1.19 5.89
N VAL A 83 -0.66 -2.46 5.69
CA VAL A 83 -0.83 -3.04 4.36
C VAL A 83 -2.24 -3.60 4.30
N VAL A 84 -3.12 -2.90 3.60
CA VAL A 84 -4.55 -3.17 3.60
C VAL A 84 -4.90 -3.92 2.33
N VAL A 85 -5.35 -5.15 2.49
CA VAL A 85 -5.71 -6.03 1.37
C VAL A 85 -7.22 -6.19 1.30
N GLY A 86 -7.77 -5.96 0.12
CA GLY A 86 -9.20 -6.04 -0.18
C GLY A 86 -9.89 -4.67 -0.21
N GLY A 87 -10.95 -4.59 -1.01
CA GLY A 87 -11.70 -3.35 -1.24
C GLY A 87 -12.57 -2.90 -0.05
N PRO A 88 -13.03 -1.63 -0.09
CA PRO A 88 -13.76 -1.00 1.02
C PRO A 88 -15.11 -1.65 1.32
N CYS A 89 -15.69 -2.43 0.39
CA CYS A 89 -16.96 -3.13 0.61
C CYS A 89 -16.88 -4.23 1.69
N ILE A 90 -15.70 -4.83 1.89
CA ILE A 90 -15.51 -5.96 2.84
C ILE A 90 -14.38 -5.71 3.84
N ASN A 91 -13.73 -4.55 3.79
CA ASN A 91 -12.65 -4.15 4.67
C ASN A 91 -12.89 -2.71 5.17
N SER A 92 -13.22 -2.58 6.45
CA SER A 92 -13.53 -1.30 7.10
C SER A 92 -12.33 -0.35 7.20
N VAL A 93 -11.10 -0.87 7.21
CA VAL A 93 -9.89 -0.04 7.13
C VAL A 93 -9.73 0.53 5.73
N ALA A 94 -9.96 -0.26 4.69
CA ALA A 94 -9.97 0.23 3.31
C ALA A 94 -11.03 1.33 3.11
N ALA A 95 -12.23 1.13 3.67
CA ALA A 95 -13.28 2.15 3.63
C ALA A 95 -12.82 3.47 4.28
N ARG A 96 -12.13 3.41 5.42
CA ARG A 96 -11.57 4.60 6.08
C ARG A 96 -10.50 5.29 5.24
N LEU A 97 -9.58 4.53 4.64
CA LEU A 97 -8.55 5.09 3.76
C LEU A 97 -9.16 5.81 2.54
N MET A 98 -10.31 5.35 2.07
CA MET A 98 -11.07 5.95 0.98
C MET A 98 -12.13 6.97 1.44
N GLU A 99 -12.10 7.39 2.71
CA GLU A 99 -13.03 8.36 3.28
C GLU A 99 -14.52 7.95 3.21
N TYR A 100 -14.80 6.66 3.36
CA TYR A 100 -16.14 6.06 3.35
C TYR A 100 -16.95 6.42 2.10
N PRO A 101 -16.53 5.94 0.91
CA PRO A 101 -17.25 6.24 -0.32
C PRO A 101 -18.69 5.73 -0.25
N GLU A 102 -19.65 6.54 -0.72
CA GLU A 102 -21.07 6.13 -0.77
C GLU A 102 -21.24 4.85 -1.59
N ASN A 103 -20.51 4.75 -2.71
CA ASN A 103 -20.38 3.55 -3.50
C ASN A 103 -18.98 2.94 -3.30
N CYS A 104 -18.89 1.85 -2.55
CA CYS A 104 -17.63 1.16 -2.29
C CYS A 104 -16.98 0.51 -3.54
N LEU A 105 -17.66 0.50 -4.68
CA LEU A 105 -17.13 0.06 -5.97
C LEU A 105 -16.66 1.22 -6.86
N GLU A 106 -16.84 2.47 -6.42
CA GLU A 106 -16.37 3.63 -7.17
C GLU A 106 -14.85 3.61 -7.33
N GLY A 107 -14.38 3.87 -8.55
CA GLY A 107 -12.96 3.84 -8.88
C GLY A 107 -12.36 2.43 -9.02
N PHE A 108 -13.19 1.39 -9.09
CA PHE A 108 -12.78 0.02 -9.43
C PHE A 108 -13.39 -0.42 -10.77
N GLU A 109 -12.58 -1.11 -11.56
CA GLU A 109 -12.99 -1.73 -12.82
C GLU A 109 -12.65 -3.22 -12.79
N ILE A 110 -13.46 -4.05 -13.47
CA ILE A 110 -13.20 -5.48 -13.61
C ILE A 110 -11.90 -5.69 -14.40
N GLY A 111 -11.06 -6.62 -13.97
CA GLY A 111 -9.79 -6.92 -14.63
C GLY A 111 -8.67 -5.96 -14.25
N LYS A 112 -8.89 -5.11 -13.24
CA LYS A 112 -7.90 -4.16 -12.74
C LYS A 112 -7.71 -4.27 -11.23
N GLY A 113 -6.47 -4.53 -10.82
CA GLY A 113 -6.01 -4.32 -9.46
C GLY A 113 -5.64 -2.86 -9.24
N LYS A 114 -5.84 -2.33 -8.04
CA LYS A 114 -5.44 -1.00 -7.61
C LYS A 114 -4.42 -1.11 -6.50
N ILE A 115 -3.34 -0.34 -6.64
CA ILE A 115 -2.30 -0.15 -5.64
C ILE A 115 -2.29 1.33 -5.31
N LYS A 116 -2.35 1.68 -4.02
CA LYS A 116 -2.24 3.07 -3.60
C LYS A 116 -1.47 3.20 -2.30
N LEU A 117 -0.52 4.12 -2.26
CA LEU A 117 0.21 4.51 -1.06
C LEU A 117 -0.46 5.75 -0.45
N TYR A 118 -0.88 5.61 0.79
CA TYR A 118 -1.36 6.71 1.62
C TYR A 118 -0.25 7.08 2.61
N GLU A 119 0.01 8.37 2.73
CA GLU A 119 0.93 8.92 3.72
C GLU A 119 0.15 9.61 4.81
N TYR A 120 0.66 9.53 6.03
CA TYR A 120 0.10 10.19 7.19
C TYR A 120 1.00 11.34 7.62
N ASP A 121 0.40 12.39 8.17
CA ASP A 121 1.13 13.56 8.66
C ASP A 121 2.17 13.23 9.75
N ASN A 122 2.00 12.10 10.44
CA ASN A 122 2.93 11.60 11.45
C ASN A 122 4.12 10.81 10.90
N GLY A 123 4.26 10.74 9.57
CA GLY A 123 5.31 9.97 8.87
C GLY A 123 5.03 8.48 8.72
N GLY A 124 3.85 8.01 9.14
CA GLY A 124 3.38 6.65 8.85
C GLY A 124 2.82 6.52 7.44
N SER A 125 2.58 5.28 7.01
CA SER A 125 2.02 5.01 5.68
C SER A 125 1.10 3.80 5.65
N ALA A 126 0.14 3.80 4.72
CA ALA A 126 -0.68 2.65 4.40
C ALA A 126 -0.60 2.29 2.91
N LEU A 127 -0.21 1.05 2.63
CA LEU A 127 -0.27 0.48 1.29
C LEU A 127 -1.63 -0.21 1.11
N PHE A 128 -2.44 0.32 0.22
CA PHE A 128 -3.77 -0.18 -0.12
C PHE A 128 -3.72 -1.01 -1.40
N LEU A 129 -4.20 -2.26 -1.32
CA LEU A 129 -4.18 -3.24 -2.40
C LEU A 129 -5.60 -3.83 -2.55
N ALA A 130 -6.28 -3.49 -3.64
CA ALA A 130 -7.68 -3.91 -3.83
C ALA A 130 -8.03 -4.03 -5.30
N GLY A 131 -9.04 -4.84 -5.61
CA GLY A 131 -9.69 -4.83 -6.92
C GLY A 131 -11.20 -5.02 -6.80
N MET A 132 -11.90 -4.97 -7.93
CA MET A 132 -13.35 -5.16 -7.95
C MET A 132 -13.75 -6.59 -7.54
N THR A 133 -12.93 -7.57 -7.93
CA THR A 133 -13.06 -8.98 -7.53
C THR A 133 -11.85 -9.42 -6.71
N ALA A 134 -11.95 -10.56 -6.04
CA ALA A 134 -10.82 -11.13 -5.30
C ALA A 134 -9.67 -11.57 -6.23
N PHE A 135 -9.97 -11.88 -7.49
CA PHE A 135 -8.95 -12.09 -8.52
C PHE A 135 -8.21 -10.78 -8.83
N ASP A 136 -8.93 -9.67 -8.98
CA ASP A 136 -8.34 -8.35 -9.21
C ASP A 136 -7.48 -7.88 -8.03
N THR A 137 -7.95 -8.09 -6.80
CA THR A 137 -7.12 -7.86 -5.59
C THR A 137 -5.85 -8.69 -5.64
N ARG A 138 -5.95 -9.97 -6.03
CA ARG A 138 -4.78 -10.85 -6.14
C ARG A 138 -3.78 -10.31 -7.15
N MET A 139 -4.22 -9.77 -8.28
CA MET A 139 -3.33 -9.12 -9.25
C MET A 139 -2.58 -7.93 -8.63
N ALA A 140 -3.27 -7.06 -7.89
CA ALA A 140 -2.63 -5.97 -7.16
C ALA A 140 -1.58 -6.48 -6.16
N THR A 141 -1.90 -7.52 -5.40
CA THR A 141 -0.93 -8.12 -4.47
C THR A 141 0.25 -8.78 -5.18
N SER A 142 0.03 -9.40 -6.35
CA SER A 142 1.10 -10.03 -7.14
C SER A 142 2.11 -9.02 -7.65
N ALA A 143 1.67 -7.85 -8.13
CA ALA A 143 2.58 -6.78 -8.54
C ALA A 143 3.49 -6.31 -7.39
N ILE A 144 2.96 -6.25 -6.16
CA ILE A 144 3.77 -5.96 -4.96
C ILE A 144 4.70 -7.12 -4.59
N THR A 145 4.24 -8.37 -4.68
CA THR A 145 5.07 -9.55 -4.39
C THR A 145 6.26 -9.65 -5.35
N TYR A 146 6.06 -9.33 -6.62
CA TYR A 146 7.08 -9.34 -7.67
C TYR A 146 7.62 -7.93 -7.97
N TYR A 147 7.74 -7.07 -6.94
CA TYR A 147 8.17 -5.68 -7.09
C TYR A 147 9.55 -5.51 -7.77
N GLN A 148 10.40 -6.53 -7.75
CA GLN A 148 11.71 -6.49 -8.42
C GLN A 148 11.60 -6.60 -9.95
N ASP A 149 10.52 -7.20 -10.42
CA ASP A 149 10.21 -7.39 -11.85
C ASP A 149 9.06 -6.45 -12.30
N THR A 150 8.58 -5.59 -11.39
CA THR A 150 7.47 -4.66 -11.64
C THR A 150 7.97 -3.24 -11.46
N ASP A 151 7.77 -2.39 -12.47
CA ASP A 151 8.09 -0.96 -12.37
C ASP A 151 7.06 -0.26 -11.48
N LEU A 152 7.24 -0.32 -10.15
CA LEU A 152 6.44 0.42 -9.19
C LEU A 152 6.90 1.88 -9.13
N PHE A 153 5.98 2.83 -9.26
CA PHE A 153 6.27 4.25 -9.17
C PHE A 153 5.04 5.07 -8.79
N GLY A 154 5.26 6.30 -8.33
CA GLY A 154 4.19 7.20 -7.93
C GLY A 154 3.52 6.75 -6.63
N ASN A 155 2.33 7.27 -6.38
CA ASN A 155 1.52 6.96 -5.20
C ASN A 155 0.29 6.10 -5.52
N GLU A 156 -0.09 5.94 -6.79
CA GLU A 156 -1.25 5.16 -7.21
C GLU A 156 -0.98 4.50 -8.57
N MET A 157 -1.31 3.21 -8.69
CA MET A 157 -1.15 2.42 -9.91
C MET A 157 -2.33 1.47 -10.12
N GLU A 158 -2.65 1.21 -11.39
CA GLU A 158 -3.54 0.13 -11.80
C GLU A 158 -2.73 -1.04 -12.37
N VAL A 159 -3.03 -2.26 -11.91
CA VAL A 159 -2.47 -3.50 -12.42
C VAL A 159 -3.50 -4.12 -13.35
N LEU A 160 -3.13 -4.24 -14.63
CA LEU A 160 -4.00 -4.82 -15.65
C LEU A 160 -3.77 -6.33 -15.77
N GLU A 161 -4.84 -7.06 -16.05
CA GLU A 161 -4.72 -8.47 -16.42
C GLU A 161 -3.81 -8.64 -17.65
N PRO A 162 -2.83 -9.55 -17.64
CA PRO A 162 -2.05 -9.84 -18.83
C PRO A 162 -2.96 -10.45 -19.91
N SER A 163 -3.08 -9.75 -21.04
CA SER A 163 -3.72 -10.30 -22.23
C SER A 163 -3.09 -11.65 -22.59
N ALA A 164 -3.92 -12.66 -22.86
CA ALA A 164 -3.50 -14.01 -23.23
C ALA A 164 -2.50 -14.08 -24.40
N SER A 165 -2.36 -12.99 -25.17
CA SER A 165 -1.35 -12.82 -26.22
C SER A 165 0.11 -12.88 -25.75
N ASN A 166 0.38 -12.72 -24.45
CA ASN A 166 1.75 -12.69 -23.90
C ASN A 166 2.12 -13.90 -23.02
N ILE A 167 1.26 -14.93 -22.93
CA ILE A 167 1.56 -16.13 -22.14
C ILE A 167 2.44 -17.07 -22.97
N LEU A 168 3.74 -17.15 -22.65
CA LEU A 168 4.67 -18.09 -23.27
C LEU A 168 4.58 -19.46 -22.57
N ILE A 169 3.91 -20.43 -23.21
CA ILE A 169 3.87 -21.82 -22.75
C ILE A 169 4.97 -22.60 -23.46
N ARG A 170 5.89 -23.22 -22.69
CA ARG A 170 6.88 -24.16 -23.24
C ARG A 170 6.59 -25.56 -22.74
N THR A 171 6.40 -26.51 -23.66
CA THR A 171 6.32 -27.94 -23.33
C THR A 171 7.70 -28.43 -22.90
N LEU A 172 7.78 -29.03 -21.72
CA LEU A 172 8.96 -29.77 -21.29
C LEU A 172 8.84 -31.18 -21.88
N GLY A 173 9.75 -31.53 -22.80
CA GLY A 173 9.95 -32.88 -23.31
C GLY A 173 10.96 -33.64 -22.47
#